data_AF-R6U4C5-F1
#
_entry.id   AF-R6U4C5-F1
#
_cell.length_a   1.000
_cell.length_b   1.000
_cell.length_c   1.000
_cell.angle_alpha   90.00
_cell.angle_beta   90.00
_cell.angle_gamma   90.00
#
_symmetry.space_group_name_H-M   'P 1'
#
loop_
_entity.id
_entity.type
_entity.pdbx_description
1 polymer ?
#
loop_
_entity_poly.entity_id
_entity_poly.type
_entity_poly.pdbx_seq_one_letter_code
_entity_poly.pdbx_strand_id
1 'polypeptide(L)'
;MTFYDKLTASVLGTKDSSLYRKRNEQLVQMNKLGAACVLTSQGMSFMLAGEEMARSKDGDRNSYASSPTLNQIDWQCLERYGDLTAYYKGLIDLRKSYAPFTDDTKTTIDNMTVFKNTDARVLGFMMTNKLTADTQWDKVICIFNANTDKNVEVQLEGESLPENWVVVVNNVSAGVEELKEIDGTRVTVPSTSAMVLVDKESFEKANIKVDTDFQQTLIENTAHEAATQLSTVGEKRLAKRGKDHKVLKIAGIVAGAAAGVAAVAAGAAVLKKKKGKKRK
;
A
#
# COMPACT_ATOMS: atom_id res chain seq x y z
N MET A 1 -19.47 0.02 9.74
CA MET A 1 -18.55 -0.91 9.04
C MET A 1 -17.21 -0.23 8.92
N THR A 2 -16.14 -0.98 9.18
CA THR A 2 -14.75 -0.54 8.96
C THR A 2 -14.45 -0.43 7.46
N PHE A 3 -13.29 0.13 7.08
CA PHE A 3 -12.89 0.18 5.68
C PHE A 3 -12.70 -1.22 5.09
N TYR A 4 -12.02 -2.12 5.81
CA TYR A 4 -11.81 -3.50 5.35
C TYR A 4 -13.13 -4.27 5.20
N ASP A 5 -14.09 -4.10 6.11
CA ASP A 5 -15.41 -4.72 5.98
C ASP A 5 -16.17 -4.20 4.76
N LYS A 6 -16.06 -2.90 4.43
CA LYS A 6 -16.66 -2.33 3.22
C LYS A 6 -16.03 -2.92 1.96
N LEU A 7 -14.71 -3.05 1.89
CA LEU A 7 -14.03 -3.69 0.77
C LEU A 7 -14.48 -5.14 0.62
N THR A 8 -14.53 -5.89 1.73
CA THR A 8 -15.00 -7.27 1.76
C THR A 8 -16.43 -7.40 1.22
N ALA A 9 -17.35 -6.58 1.74
CA ALA A 9 -18.75 -6.62 1.34
C ALA A 9 -18.96 -6.23 -0.13
N SER A 10 -18.27 -5.18 -0.60
CA SER A 10 -18.43 -4.66 -1.95
C SER A 10 -17.80 -5.56 -3.02
N VAL A 11 -16.64 -6.17 -2.73
CA VAL A 11 -15.86 -6.93 -3.73
C VAL A 11 -16.25 -8.40 -3.73
N LEU A 12 -16.45 -9.00 -2.54
CA LEU A 12 -16.76 -10.43 -2.42
C LEU A 12 -18.28 -10.69 -2.41
N GLY A 13 -19.12 -9.65 -2.30
CA GLY A 13 -20.57 -9.73 -2.52
C GLY A 13 -21.33 -10.61 -1.53
N THR A 14 -20.81 -10.83 -0.33
CA THR A 14 -21.19 -11.94 0.53
C THR A 14 -21.64 -11.49 1.92
N LYS A 15 -22.70 -12.14 2.44
CA LYS A 15 -23.15 -12.05 3.84
C LYS A 15 -22.40 -13.04 4.75
N ASP A 16 -21.43 -13.77 4.22
CA ASP A 16 -20.63 -14.74 4.98
C ASP A 16 -19.70 -13.99 5.94
N SER A 17 -20.07 -14.00 7.22
CA SER A 17 -19.31 -13.33 8.28
C SER A 17 -17.91 -13.90 8.46
N SER A 18 -17.64 -15.13 8.01
CA SER A 18 -16.33 -15.77 8.12
C SER A 18 -15.24 -15.10 7.28
N LEU A 19 -15.62 -14.23 6.33
CA LEU A 19 -14.69 -13.56 5.43
C LEU A 19 -14.17 -12.23 5.99
N TYR A 20 -14.89 -11.57 6.89
CA TYR A 20 -14.56 -10.23 7.38
C TYR A 20 -13.23 -10.16 8.13
N ARG A 21 -12.84 -11.23 8.83
CA ARG A 21 -11.55 -11.31 9.56
C ARG A 21 -10.46 -12.04 8.80
N LYS A 22 -10.76 -12.56 7.61
CA LYS A 22 -9.82 -13.34 6.82
C LYS A 22 -8.99 -12.43 5.93
N ARG A 23 -7.67 -12.59 5.96
CA ARG A 23 -6.76 -11.89 5.04
C ARG A 23 -7.05 -12.29 3.60
N ASN A 24 -7.19 -11.27 2.76
CA ASN A 24 -7.31 -11.39 1.33
C ASN A 24 -6.37 -10.38 0.67
N GLU A 25 -5.42 -10.87 -0.15
CA GLU A 25 -4.39 -10.02 -0.76
C GLU A 25 -4.96 -8.95 -1.69
N GLN A 26 -6.02 -9.26 -2.43
CA GLN A 26 -6.68 -8.27 -3.28
C GLN A 26 -7.28 -7.14 -2.45
N LEU A 27 -7.93 -7.48 -1.32
CA LEU A 27 -8.49 -6.47 -0.41
C LEU A 27 -7.39 -5.66 0.30
N VAL A 28 -6.25 -6.29 0.63
CA VAL A 28 -5.08 -5.59 1.17
C VAL A 28 -4.51 -4.59 0.16
N GLN A 29 -4.41 -4.96 -1.12
CA GLN A 29 -3.97 -4.06 -2.17
C GLN A 29 -4.94 -2.89 -2.38
N MET A 30 -6.26 -3.16 -2.38
CA MET A 30 -7.28 -2.10 -2.41
C MET A 30 -7.20 -1.18 -1.18
N ASN A 31 -6.87 -1.73 0.00
CA ASN A 31 -6.69 -0.95 1.20
C ASN A 31 -5.45 -0.05 1.08
N LYS A 32 -4.30 -0.58 0.65
CA LYS A 32 -3.09 0.22 0.34
C LYS A 32 -3.37 1.33 -0.67
N LEU A 33 -4.13 1.03 -1.72
CA LEU A 33 -4.54 2.02 -2.72
C LEU A 33 -5.42 3.12 -2.11
N GLY A 34 -6.43 2.76 -1.31
CA GLY A 34 -7.28 3.71 -0.60
C GLY A 34 -6.50 4.61 0.36
N ALA A 35 -5.57 4.02 1.12
CA ALA A 35 -4.67 4.74 2.01
C ALA A 35 -3.81 5.74 1.25
N ALA A 36 -3.24 5.33 0.11
CA ALA A 36 -2.43 6.18 -0.74
C ALA A 36 -3.25 7.38 -1.22
N CYS A 37 -4.46 7.17 -1.75
CA CYS A 37 -5.34 8.26 -2.16
C CYS A 37 -5.55 9.28 -1.04
N VAL A 38 -5.87 8.84 0.18
CA VAL A 38 -6.14 9.74 1.32
C VAL A 38 -4.87 10.46 1.80
N LEU A 39 -3.75 9.76 1.91
CA LEU A 39 -2.51 10.30 2.50
C LEU A 39 -1.70 11.16 1.51
N THR A 40 -2.00 11.09 0.21
CA THR A 40 -1.41 11.99 -0.81
C THR A 40 -2.38 13.06 -1.29
N SER A 41 -3.59 13.14 -0.75
CA SER A 41 -4.55 14.20 -1.06
C SER A 41 -4.21 15.49 -0.33
N GLN A 42 -4.66 16.63 -0.87
CA GLN A 42 -4.61 17.92 -0.18
C GLN A 42 -5.52 17.95 1.05
N GLY A 43 -5.20 18.81 2.00
CA GLY A 43 -6.01 19.08 3.19
C GLY A 43 -5.72 18.17 4.39
N MET A 44 -6.70 18.02 5.28
CA MET A 44 -6.55 17.21 6.49
C MET A 44 -6.85 15.74 6.21
N SER A 45 -5.87 14.87 6.46
CA SER A 45 -6.06 13.42 6.38
C SER A 45 -6.65 12.89 7.70
N PHE A 46 -7.61 11.97 7.60
CA PHE A 46 -8.21 11.28 8.73
C PHE A 46 -8.23 9.78 8.43
N MET A 47 -7.95 8.95 9.45
CA MET A 47 -8.06 7.49 9.38
C MET A 47 -8.68 6.96 10.67
N LEU A 48 -9.39 5.84 10.57
CA LEU A 48 -9.97 5.17 11.73
C LEU A 48 -8.91 4.27 12.40
N ALA A 49 -8.90 4.23 13.73
CA ALA A 49 -7.98 3.36 14.46
C ALA A 49 -8.16 1.88 14.06
N GLY A 50 -7.06 1.25 13.62
CA GLY A 50 -7.00 -0.12 13.15
C GLY A 50 -7.24 -0.30 11.65
N GLU A 51 -7.54 0.76 10.91
CA GLU A 51 -7.63 0.71 9.44
C GLU A 51 -6.32 0.21 8.80
N GLU A 52 -5.18 0.66 9.37
CA GLU A 52 -3.81 0.29 9.02
C GLU A 52 -3.46 -1.18 9.22
N MET A 53 -4.31 -1.91 9.95
CA MET A 53 -4.16 -3.35 10.21
C MET A 53 -5.42 -4.13 9.79
N ALA A 54 -6.19 -3.57 8.85
CA ALA A 54 -7.41 -4.19 8.31
C ALA A 54 -8.42 -4.59 9.40
N ARG A 55 -8.60 -3.74 10.41
CA ARG A 55 -9.58 -3.95 11.49
C ARG A 55 -10.94 -4.26 10.90
N SER A 56 -11.58 -5.27 11.47
CA SER A 56 -12.93 -5.71 11.14
C SER A 56 -13.83 -5.63 12.37
N LYS A 57 -15.11 -5.34 12.13
CA LYS A 57 -16.21 -5.51 13.10
C LYS A 57 -17.24 -6.49 12.56
N ASP A 58 -16.81 -7.51 11.84
CA ASP A 58 -17.66 -8.59 11.32
C ASP A 58 -18.85 -8.08 10.48
N GLY A 59 -18.65 -6.98 9.75
CA GLY A 59 -19.69 -6.35 8.94
C GLY A 59 -20.68 -5.47 9.72
N ASP A 60 -20.49 -5.28 11.03
CA ASP A 60 -21.35 -4.41 11.84
C ASP A 60 -21.30 -2.96 11.31
N ARG A 61 -22.48 -2.45 10.97
CA ARG A 61 -22.68 -1.12 10.41
C ARG A 61 -22.65 -0.03 11.47
N ASN A 62 -23.11 -0.32 12.69
CA ASN A 62 -23.26 0.64 13.78
C ASN A 62 -23.00 -0.04 15.14
N SER A 63 -21.73 -0.11 15.52
CA SER A 63 -21.29 -0.87 16.69
C SER A 63 -21.35 -0.09 18.00
N TYR A 64 -22.21 0.93 18.13
CA TYR A 64 -22.21 1.84 19.29
C TYR A 64 -22.52 1.14 20.61
N ALA A 65 -23.38 0.11 20.58
CA ALA A 65 -23.77 -0.72 21.72
C ALA A 65 -23.31 -2.19 21.60
N SER A 66 -22.46 -2.48 20.61
CA SER A 66 -21.94 -3.83 20.39
C SER A 66 -20.90 -4.20 21.45
N SER A 67 -20.66 -5.50 21.62
CA SER A 67 -19.81 -6.01 22.70
C SER A 67 -18.39 -5.44 22.68
N PRO A 68 -17.71 -5.33 23.84
CA PRO A 68 -16.31 -4.92 23.91
C PRO A 68 -15.40 -5.76 23.00
N THR A 69 -15.64 -7.07 22.93
CA THR A 69 -14.88 -7.99 22.07
C THR A 69 -15.01 -7.66 20.58
N LEU A 70 -16.16 -7.16 20.12
CA LEU A 70 -16.31 -6.70 18.74
C LEU A 70 -15.61 -5.35 18.51
N ASN A 71 -15.66 -4.47 19.52
CA ASN A 71 -15.16 -3.11 19.43
C ASN A 71 -13.67 -2.96 19.75
N GLN A 72 -13.02 -3.94 20.36
CA GLN A 72 -11.60 -3.85 20.73
C GLN A 72 -10.69 -3.66 19.50
N ILE A 73 -9.52 -3.08 19.75
CA ILE A 73 -8.41 -3.16 18.80
C ILE A 73 -7.75 -4.53 18.97
N ASP A 74 -7.82 -5.34 17.91
CA ASP A 74 -7.16 -6.65 17.88
C ASP A 74 -5.71 -6.49 17.44
N TRP A 75 -4.79 -6.40 18.42
CA TRP A 75 -3.37 -6.25 18.16
C TRP A 75 -2.74 -7.45 17.45
N GLN A 76 -3.36 -8.64 17.48
CA GLN A 76 -2.90 -9.79 16.70
C GLN A 76 -3.05 -9.55 15.19
N CYS A 77 -3.83 -8.56 14.77
CA CYS A 77 -3.85 -8.14 13.37
C CYS A 77 -2.50 -7.62 12.87
N LEU A 78 -1.60 -7.13 13.75
CA LEU A 78 -0.26 -6.70 13.33
C LEU A 78 0.60 -7.86 12.83
N GLU A 79 0.38 -9.08 13.30
CA GLU A 79 1.06 -10.27 12.78
C GLU A 79 0.55 -10.62 11.38
N ARG A 80 -0.74 -10.42 11.11
CA ARG A 80 -1.36 -10.76 9.82
C ARG A 80 -1.27 -9.65 8.79
N TYR A 81 -1.18 -8.39 9.21
CA TYR A 81 -1.28 -7.19 8.37
C TYR A 81 -0.16 -6.17 8.66
N GLY A 82 0.95 -6.61 9.26
CA GLY A 82 2.09 -5.74 9.53
C GLY A 82 2.66 -5.09 8.26
N ASP A 83 2.58 -5.76 7.11
CA ASP A 83 2.93 -5.17 5.81
C ASP A 83 2.02 -3.99 5.41
N LEU A 84 0.71 -4.06 5.71
CA LEU A 84 -0.23 -2.96 5.51
C LEU A 84 0.07 -1.81 6.49
N THR A 85 0.35 -2.14 7.75
CA THR A 85 0.69 -1.14 8.76
C THR A 85 2.00 -0.41 8.41
N ALA A 86 3.02 -1.15 7.95
CA ALA A 86 4.26 -0.59 7.44
C ALA A 86 4.03 0.33 6.23
N TYR A 87 3.11 -0.05 5.34
CA TYR A 87 2.73 0.76 4.19
C TYR A 87 2.06 2.08 4.60
N TYR A 88 1.10 2.04 5.55
CA TYR A 88 0.49 3.25 6.13
C TYR A 88 1.53 4.16 6.78
N LYS A 89 2.44 3.60 7.58
CA LYS A 89 3.53 4.37 8.18
C LYS A 89 4.40 5.03 7.10
N GLY A 90 4.74 4.30 6.05
CA GLY A 90 5.50 4.83 4.91
C GLY A 90 4.81 5.98 4.20
N LEU A 91 3.50 5.90 3.96
CA LEU A 91 2.71 6.99 3.38
C LEU A 91 2.63 8.21 4.31
N ILE A 92 2.57 8.00 5.63
CA ILE A 92 2.60 9.10 6.61
C ILE A 92 3.97 9.78 6.61
N ASP A 93 5.05 9.00 6.56
CA ASP A 93 6.41 9.55 6.47
C ASP A 93 6.58 10.33 5.17
N LEU A 94 6.10 9.80 4.03
CA LEU A 94 6.04 10.50 2.74
C LEU A 94 5.31 11.84 2.85
N ARG A 95 4.09 11.83 3.42
CA ARG A 95 3.26 13.03 3.57
C ARG A 95 3.97 14.12 4.37
N LYS A 96 4.66 13.75 5.46
CA LYS A 96 5.41 14.69 6.31
C LYS A 96 6.64 15.26 5.63
N SER A 97 7.23 14.51 4.69
CA SER A 97 8.47 14.87 4.01
C SER A 97 8.30 15.80 2.82
N TYR A 98 7.06 16.06 2.38
CA TYR A 98 6.79 16.89 1.21
C TYR A 98 5.66 17.88 1.51
N ALA A 99 6.04 19.13 1.76
CA ALA A 99 5.14 20.21 2.19
C ALA A 99 3.93 20.41 1.28
N PRO A 100 4.02 20.27 -0.06
CA PRO A 100 2.85 20.41 -0.91
C PRO A 100 1.69 19.48 -0.55
N PHE A 101 1.89 18.33 0.11
CA PHE A 101 0.76 17.49 0.54
C PHE A 101 -0.10 18.13 1.64
N THR A 102 0.48 19.03 2.44
CA THR A 102 -0.16 19.68 3.59
C THR A 102 -0.23 21.19 3.42
N ASP A 103 -0.25 21.68 2.18
CA ASP A 103 -0.40 23.10 1.87
C ASP A 103 -1.77 23.60 2.40
N ASP A 104 -1.73 24.64 3.22
CA ASP A 104 -2.92 25.30 3.75
C ASP A 104 -3.39 26.48 2.87
N THR A 105 -2.69 26.71 1.76
CA THR A 105 -3.01 27.70 0.74
C THR A 105 -3.49 27.05 -0.57
N LYS A 106 -3.73 27.86 -1.61
CA LYS A 106 -4.05 27.36 -2.95
C LYS A 106 -2.81 27.10 -3.81
N THR A 107 -1.61 27.45 -3.34
CA THR A 107 -0.39 27.42 -4.15
C THR A 107 -0.15 26.06 -4.80
N THR A 108 -0.28 24.95 -4.07
CA THR A 108 -0.07 23.61 -4.62
C THR A 108 -1.13 23.26 -5.66
N ILE A 109 -2.41 23.52 -5.36
CA ILE A 109 -3.52 23.20 -6.27
C ILE A 109 -3.42 24.00 -7.57
N ASP A 110 -3.08 25.29 -7.47
CA ASP A 110 -2.97 26.18 -8.64
C ASP A 110 -1.78 25.80 -9.55
N ASN A 111 -0.79 25.05 -9.03
CA ASN A 111 0.39 24.58 -9.76
C ASN A 111 0.39 23.06 -10.00
N MET A 112 -0.74 22.39 -9.76
CA MET A 112 -0.89 20.95 -9.93
C MET A 112 -1.24 20.62 -11.39
N THR A 113 -0.57 19.63 -11.96
CA THR A 113 -0.93 19.10 -13.30
C THR A 113 -1.65 17.77 -13.14
N VAL A 114 -2.94 17.72 -13.47
CA VAL A 114 -3.71 16.47 -13.54
C VAL A 114 -3.56 15.86 -14.92
N PHE A 115 -3.26 14.56 -14.97
CA PHE A 115 -3.04 13.85 -16.22
C PHE A 115 -4.37 13.67 -16.95
N LYS A 116 -4.39 13.95 -18.25
CA LYS A 116 -5.61 13.93 -19.07
C LYS A 116 -5.76 12.67 -19.91
N ASN A 117 -4.65 12.05 -20.31
CA ASN A 117 -4.64 10.91 -21.23
C ASN A 117 -4.33 9.61 -20.51
N THR A 118 -5.13 9.28 -19.49
CA THR A 118 -5.00 8.03 -18.73
C THR A 118 -6.14 7.07 -19.04
N ASP A 119 -5.94 5.79 -18.71
CA ASP A 119 -7.02 4.82 -18.69
C ASP A 119 -8.16 5.28 -17.75
N ALA A 120 -9.41 4.90 -18.04
CA ALA A 120 -10.60 5.39 -17.33
C ALA A 120 -10.58 5.13 -15.81
N ARG A 121 -9.82 4.13 -15.33
CA ARG A 121 -9.66 3.83 -13.90
C ARG A 121 -8.29 4.22 -13.36
N VAL A 122 -7.59 5.11 -14.05
CA VAL A 122 -6.28 5.61 -13.66
C VAL A 122 -6.34 7.12 -13.45
N LEU A 123 -5.94 7.57 -12.26
CA LEU A 123 -5.75 8.96 -11.93
C LEU A 123 -4.25 9.22 -11.76
N GLY A 124 -3.72 10.23 -12.43
CA GLY A 124 -2.35 10.69 -12.25
C GLY A 124 -2.33 12.20 -12.02
N PHE A 125 -1.42 12.66 -11.18
CA PHE A 125 -1.14 14.08 -11.04
C PHE A 125 0.30 14.35 -10.64
N MET A 126 0.79 15.51 -11.03
CA MET A 126 2.09 16.06 -10.63
C MET A 126 1.87 17.30 -9.75
N MET A 127 2.64 17.41 -8.68
CA MET A 127 2.80 18.62 -7.90
C MET A 127 4.21 19.17 -8.10
N THR A 128 4.30 20.48 -8.28
CA THR A 128 5.58 21.21 -8.27
C THR A 128 5.68 21.96 -6.96
N ASN A 129 6.78 21.79 -6.24
CA ASN A 129 6.97 22.39 -4.94
C ASN A 129 7.36 23.87 -5.07
N LYS A 130 6.38 24.74 -4.85
CA LYS A 130 6.60 26.19 -4.78
C LYS A 130 6.71 26.72 -3.36
N LEU A 131 6.66 25.85 -2.35
CA LEU A 131 6.65 26.21 -0.94
C LEU A 131 8.04 26.12 -0.30
N THR A 132 8.78 25.06 -0.64
CA THR A 132 10.06 24.69 0.00
C THR A 132 11.10 24.23 -1.03
N ALA A 133 11.13 24.91 -2.19
CA ALA A 133 11.88 24.51 -3.40
C ALA A 133 13.39 24.20 -3.18
N ASP A 134 13.99 24.67 -2.08
CA ASP A 134 15.41 24.44 -1.79
C ASP A 134 15.71 23.34 -0.77
N THR A 135 14.72 22.92 0.03
CA THR A 135 14.94 22.04 1.20
C THR A 135 14.23 20.70 1.11
N GLN A 136 13.23 20.58 0.23
CA GLN A 136 12.51 19.34 -0.02
C GLN A 136 12.56 18.99 -1.51
N TRP A 137 11.86 17.92 -1.88
CA TRP A 137 11.74 17.53 -3.27
C TRP A 137 11.10 18.63 -4.12
N ASP A 138 11.46 18.71 -5.41
CA ASP A 138 10.87 19.67 -6.34
C ASP A 138 9.56 19.12 -6.90
N LYS A 139 9.62 17.99 -7.61
CA LYS A 139 8.45 17.42 -8.29
C LYS A 139 8.10 16.05 -7.77
N VAL A 140 6.83 15.89 -7.44
CA VAL A 140 6.25 14.60 -7.02
C VAL A 140 5.07 14.27 -7.91
N ILE A 141 5.08 13.06 -8.46
CA ILE A 141 3.97 12.51 -9.23
C ILE A 141 3.32 11.41 -8.42
N CYS A 142 1.99 11.43 -8.33
CA CYS A 142 1.18 10.36 -7.76
C CYS A 142 0.29 9.76 -8.84
N ILE A 143 0.30 8.43 -8.97
CA ILE A 143 -0.52 7.70 -9.94
C ILE A 143 -1.25 6.57 -9.22
N PHE A 144 -2.54 6.44 -9.48
CA PHE A 144 -3.44 5.47 -8.86
C PHE A 144 -4.09 4.64 -9.96
N ASN A 145 -3.84 3.33 -9.97
CA ASN A 145 -4.47 2.41 -10.90
C ASN A 145 -5.53 1.56 -10.16
N ALA A 146 -6.80 1.87 -10.39
CA ALA A 146 -7.94 1.14 -9.83
C ALA A 146 -8.43 -0.01 -10.72
N ASN A 147 -7.75 -0.32 -11.83
CA ASN A 147 -8.03 -1.55 -12.57
C ASN A 147 -7.68 -2.76 -11.70
N THR A 148 -8.50 -3.81 -11.76
CA THR A 148 -8.33 -5.03 -10.94
C THR A 148 -7.63 -6.15 -11.70
N ASP A 149 -7.47 -6.00 -13.01
CA ASP A 149 -7.16 -7.06 -13.95
C ASP A 149 -6.00 -6.71 -14.90
N LYS A 150 -5.57 -5.45 -14.94
CA LYS A 150 -4.50 -5.00 -15.85
C LYS A 150 -3.56 -3.97 -15.24
N ASN A 151 -2.28 -4.12 -15.59
CA ASN A 151 -1.27 -3.08 -15.46
C ASN A 151 -1.50 -2.05 -16.56
N VAL A 152 -1.21 -0.78 -16.29
CA VAL A 152 -1.41 0.31 -17.25
C VAL A 152 -0.10 1.05 -17.45
N GLU A 153 0.29 1.24 -18.71
CA GLU A 153 1.35 2.19 -19.07
C GLU A 153 0.76 3.61 -19.05
N VAL A 154 1.42 4.50 -18.34
CA VAL A 154 1.03 5.90 -18.16
C VAL A 154 2.14 6.78 -18.71
N GLN A 155 1.76 7.67 -19.62
CA GLN A 155 2.60 8.77 -20.05
C GLN A 155 2.54 9.86 -18.97
N LEU A 156 3.70 10.25 -18.43
CA LEU A 156 3.79 11.34 -17.46
C LEU A 156 3.47 12.65 -18.15
N GLU A 157 2.65 13.48 -17.49
CA GLU A 157 2.25 14.81 -17.97
C GLU A 157 2.68 15.87 -16.94
N GLY A 158 3.17 17.02 -17.41
CA GLY A 158 3.67 18.06 -16.54
C GLY A 158 4.53 19.09 -17.27
N GLU A 159 4.65 20.28 -16.68
CA GLU A 159 5.60 21.28 -17.14
C GLU A 159 7.02 20.89 -16.76
N SER A 160 7.95 21.01 -17.71
CA SER A 160 9.40 20.75 -17.53
C SER A 160 9.70 19.43 -16.82
N LEU A 161 9.20 18.31 -17.36
CA LEU A 161 9.39 16.99 -16.77
C LEU A 161 10.88 16.63 -16.68
N PRO A 162 11.37 16.19 -15.50
CA PRO A 162 12.67 15.56 -15.33
C PRO A 162 12.88 14.35 -16.25
N GLU A 163 14.14 14.11 -16.61
CA GLU A 163 14.55 12.92 -17.37
C GLU A 163 14.57 11.65 -16.50
N ASN A 164 14.84 11.79 -15.20
CA ASN A 164 15.06 10.68 -14.28
C ASN A 164 14.19 10.82 -13.03
N TRP A 165 13.57 9.71 -12.64
CA TRP A 165 12.64 9.63 -11.52
C TRP A 165 13.03 8.52 -10.55
N VAL A 166 12.73 8.73 -9.28
CA VAL A 166 12.84 7.74 -8.22
C VAL A 166 11.45 7.33 -7.76
N VAL A 167 11.14 6.05 -7.85
CA VAL A 167 9.94 5.46 -7.25
C VAL A 167 10.15 5.35 -5.74
N VAL A 168 9.27 5.98 -4.96
CA VAL A 168 9.28 5.92 -3.48
C VAL A 168 8.06 5.18 -2.91
N VAL A 169 7.02 4.98 -3.71
CA VAL A 169 5.84 4.15 -3.39
C VAL A 169 5.50 3.25 -4.58
N ASN A 170 5.18 1.99 -4.31
CA ASN A 170 4.65 1.03 -5.27
C ASN A 170 3.59 0.10 -4.64
N ASN A 171 3.20 -0.98 -5.29
CA ASN A 171 2.22 -1.95 -4.78
C ASN A 171 2.68 -2.78 -3.55
N VAL A 172 3.93 -2.62 -3.11
CA VAL A 172 4.52 -3.40 -2.02
C VAL A 172 4.87 -2.52 -0.83
N SER A 173 5.59 -1.42 -1.08
CA SER A 173 6.18 -0.56 -0.06
C SER A 173 5.88 0.91 -0.34
N ALA A 174 5.83 1.70 0.73
CA ALA A 174 5.70 3.14 0.70
C ALA A 174 6.71 3.78 1.63
N GLY A 175 7.14 5.01 1.34
CA GLY A 175 8.06 5.75 2.19
C GLY A 175 8.75 6.88 1.44
N VAL A 176 9.93 7.25 1.94
CA VAL A 176 10.81 8.28 1.36
C VAL A 176 12.11 7.70 0.83
N GLU A 177 12.20 6.37 0.78
CA GLU A 177 13.40 5.70 0.31
C GLU A 177 13.27 5.31 -1.16
N GLU A 178 14.39 5.27 -1.86
CA GLU A 178 14.48 4.81 -3.25
C GLU A 178 14.10 3.33 -3.37
N LEU A 179 13.09 3.02 -4.18
CA LEU A 179 12.68 1.65 -4.50
C LEU A 179 13.20 1.22 -5.86
N LYS A 180 13.15 2.13 -6.83
CA LYS A 180 13.54 1.89 -8.21
C LYS A 180 13.77 3.23 -8.92
N GLU A 181 14.75 3.28 -9.79
CA GLU A 181 14.92 4.39 -10.73
C GLU A 181 14.17 4.11 -12.04
N ILE A 182 13.65 5.18 -12.64
CA ILE A 182 12.98 5.15 -13.94
C ILE A 182 13.53 6.29 -14.80
N ASP A 183 13.92 5.94 -16.01
CA ASP A 183 14.36 6.89 -17.01
C ASP A 183 13.21 7.20 -17.99
N GLY A 184 13.11 8.46 -18.38
CA GLY A 184 12.12 8.95 -19.33
C GLY A 184 10.76 9.27 -18.72
N THR A 185 9.74 9.31 -19.57
CA THR A 185 8.41 9.86 -19.26
C THR A 185 7.29 8.83 -19.32
N ARG A 186 7.61 7.53 -19.28
CA ARG A 186 6.63 6.44 -19.28
C ARG A 186 6.84 5.51 -18.11
N VAL A 187 5.75 5.14 -17.44
CA VAL A 187 5.77 4.22 -16.30
C VAL A 187 4.68 3.19 -16.42
N THR A 188 4.95 1.95 -16.02
CA THR A 188 3.92 0.91 -15.91
C THR A 188 3.46 0.80 -14.46
N VAL A 189 2.19 1.09 -14.21
CA VAL A 189 1.58 1.03 -12.87
C VAL A 189 0.80 -0.28 -12.74
N PRO A 190 1.14 -1.15 -11.76
CA PRO A 190 0.42 -2.40 -11.54
C PRO A 190 -1.07 -2.21 -11.26
N SER A 191 -1.90 -3.21 -11.57
CA SER A 191 -3.33 -3.22 -11.19
C SER A 191 -3.51 -3.01 -9.69
N THR A 192 -4.54 -2.27 -9.28
CA THR A 192 -4.92 -2.05 -7.87
C THR A 192 -3.76 -1.56 -7.02
N SER A 193 -3.05 -0.54 -7.51
CA SER A 193 -1.87 -0.02 -6.82
C SER A 193 -1.68 1.47 -7.01
N ALA A 194 -0.93 2.07 -6.11
CA ALA A 194 -0.43 3.42 -6.23
C ALA A 194 1.07 3.40 -6.57
N MET A 195 1.51 4.39 -7.32
CA MET A 195 2.91 4.67 -7.60
C MET A 195 3.18 6.13 -7.34
N VAL A 196 4.23 6.41 -6.54
CA VAL A 196 4.70 7.79 -6.31
C VAL A 196 6.13 7.91 -6.80
N LEU A 197 6.36 8.91 -7.64
CA LEU A 197 7.63 9.24 -8.26
C LEU A 197 8.12 10.59 -7.73
N VAL A 198 9.42 10.71 -7.52
CA VAL A 198 10.10 11.94 -7.13
C VAL A 198 11.18 12.22 -8.16
N ASP A 199 11.39 13.48 -8.54
CA ASP A 199 12.51 13.82 -9.42
C ASP A 199 13.86 13.42 -8.78
N LYS A 200 14.75 12.82 -9.58
CA LYS A 200 15.97 12.21 -9.04
C LYS A 200 16.92 13.24 -8.40
N GLU A 201 17.07 14.39 -9.03
CA GLU A 201 17.99 15.44 -8.56
C GLU A 201 17.60 15.95 -7.18
N SER A 202 16.33 16.33 -6.98
CA SER A 202 15.86 16.81 -5.67
C SER A 202 15.80 15.69 -4.64
N PHE A 203 15.53 14.44 -5.07
CA PHE A 203 15.57 13.27 -4.18
C PHE A 203 16.96 13.10 -3.56
N GLU A 204 18.01 13.15 -4.39
CA GLU A 204 19.40 13.05 -3.96
C GLU A 204 19.82 14.26 -3.11
N LYS A 205 19.41 15.48 -3.50
CA LYS A 205 19.68 16.72 -2.76
C LYS A 205 19.06 16.70 -1.36
N ALA A 206 17.78 16.32 -1.24
CA ALA A 206 17.07 16.29 0.04
C ALA A 206 17.57 15.18 0.96
N ASN A 207 18.02 14.04 0.39
CA ASN A 207 18.67 12.94 1.09
C ASN A 207 17.98 12.50 2.39
N ILE A 208 16.64 12.46 2.38
CA ILE A 208 15.82 12.23 3.57
C ILE A 208 16.14 10.86 4.18
N LYS A 209 16.41 10.83 5.48
CA LYS A 209 16.67 9.59 6.24
C LYS A 209 15.55 9.36 7.24
N VAL A 210 14.97 8.17 7.18
CA VAL A 210 13.94 7.71 8.12
C VAL A 210 14.39 6.38 8.72
N ASP A 211 14.05 6.17 9.98
CA ASP A 211 14.20 4.86 10.62
C ASP A 211 13.10 3.91 10.13
N THR A 212 13.53 2.78 9.59
CA THR A 212 12.67 1.75 8.99
C THR A 212 12.69 0.44 9.77
N ASP A 213 13.37 0.38 10.93
CA ASP A 213 13.51 -0.85 11.71
C ASP A 213 12.15 -1.39 12.19
N PHE A 214 11.23 -0.50 12.56
CA PHE A 214 9.87 -0.89 12.93
C PHE A 214 9.09 -1.47 11.75
N GLN A 215 9.09 -0.81 10.60
CA GLN A 215 8.45 -1.29 9.37
C GLN A 215 9.03 -2.65 8.95
N GLN A 216 10.35 -2.81 9.04
CA GLN A 216 11.02 -4.06 8.72
C GLN A 216 10.54 -5.19 9.65
N THR A 217 10.47 -4.94 10.95
CA THR A 217 9.99 -5.93 11.94
C THR A 217 8.55 -6.37 11.62
N LEU A 218 7.66 -5.42 11.31
CA LEU A 218 6.28 -5.72 10.94
C LEU A 218 6.17 -6.60 9.70
N ILE A 219 6.95 -6.29 8.66
CA ILE A 219 6.96 -7.03 7.40
C ILE A 219 7.54 -8.44 7.63
N GLU A 220 8.61 -8.58 8.41
CA GLU A 220 9.21 -9.88 8.73
C GLU A 220 8.25 -10.77 9.53
N ASN A 221 7.56 -10.23 10.52
CA ASN A 221 6.53 -10.95 11.29
C ASN A 221 5.38 -11.41 10.39
N THR A 222 4.93 -10.54 9.49
CA THR A 222 3.87 -10.89 8.51
C THR A 222 4.32 -12.01 7.57
N ALA A 223 5.57 -11.99 7.12
CA ALA A 223 6.12 -13.04 6.26
C ALA A 223 6.18 -14.38 7.00
N HIS A 224 6.60 -14.35 8.26
CA HIS A 224 6.68 -15.54 9.11
C HIS A 224 5.30 -16.15 9.33
N GLU A 225 4.30 -15.35 9.70
CA GLU A 225 2.93 -15.80 9.91
C GLU A 225 2.34 -16.41 8.63
N ALA A 226 2.51 -15.74 7.49
CA ALA A 226 2.04 -16.24 6.21
C ALA A 226 2.71 -17.59 5.82
N ALA A 227 4.02 -17.74 6.08
CA ALA A 227 4.73 -19.00 5.86
C ALA A 227 4.22 -20.14 6.76
N THR A 228 3.95 -19.86 8.04
CA THR A 228 3.41 -20.83 9.00
C THR A 228 2.00 -21.30 8.61
N GLN A 229 1.17 -20.41 8.07
CA GLN A 229 -0.15 -20.78 7.55
C GLN A 229 -0.04 -21.70 6.32
N LEU A 230 0.91 -21.44 5.41
CA LEU A 230 1.16 -22.27 4.24
C LEU A 230 1.65 -23.69 4.59
N SER A 231 2.58 -23.81 5.54
CA SER A 231 3.06 -25.13 6.00
C SER A 231 1.94 -25.96 6.62
N THR A 232 1.13 -25.34 7.49
CA THR A 232 -0.03 -25.98 8.14
C THR A 232 -1.07 -26.46 7.11
N VAL A 233 -1.30 -25.69 6.04
CA VAL A 233 -2.19 -26.09 4.94
C VAL A 233 -1.58 -27.26 4.15
N GLY A 234 -0.26 -27.26 3.93
CA GLY A 234 0.48 -28.35 3.30
C GLY A 234 0.36 -29.67 4.08
N GLU A 235 0.53 -29.62 5.39
CA GLU A 235 0.37 -30.77 6.30
C GLU A 235 -1.07 -31.30 6.28
N LYS A 236 -2.07 -30.41 6.38
CA LYS A 236 -3.49 -30.80 6.25
C LYS A 236 -3.81 -31.41 4.88
N ARG A 237 -3.17 -30.94 3.80
CA ARG A 237 -3.31 -31.52 2.44
C ARG A 237 -2.72 -32.93 2.38
N LEU A 238 -1.54 -33.16 2.98
CA LEU A 238 -0.93 -34.49 3.07
C LEU A 238 -1.82 -35.45 3.87
N ALA A 239 -2.39 -35.01 4.99
CA ALA A 239 -3.32 -35.78 5.80
C ALA A 239 -4.65 -36.09 5.07
N LYS A 240 -5.16 -35.15 4.25
CA LYS A 240 -6.39 -35.34 3.45
C LYS A 240 -6.19 -36.12 2.17
N ARG A 241 -4.97 -36.24 1.63
CA ARG A 241 -4.70 -37.02 0.40
C ARG A 241 -5.00 -38.51 0.57
N GLY A 242 -5.20 -38.99 1.80
CA GLY A 242 -5.71 -40.32 2.12
C GLY A 242 -7.25 -40.46 2.13
N LYS A 243 -8.04 -39.39 1.97
CA LYS A 243 -9.52 -39.43 2.00
C LYS A 243 -10.15 -38.39 1.03
N ASP A 244 -10.64 -38.90 -0.10
CA ASP A 244 -11.64 -38.34 -1.03
C ASP A 244 -11.32 -37.19 -2.03
N HIS A 245 -11.81 -37.43 -3.26
CA HIS A 245 -11.75 -36.59 -4.46
C HIS A 245 -12.94 -35.61 -4.55
N LYS A 246 -12.92 -34.49 -3.82
CA LYS A 246 -13.70 -33.28 -4.19
C LYS A 246 -12.90 -32.03 -3.83
N VAL A 247 -12.09 -31.55 -4.79
CA VAL A 247 -11.16 -30.42 -4.60
C VAL A 247 -11.64 -29.24 -5.44
N LEU A 248 -12.30 -28.25 -4.82
CA LEU A 248 -12.51 -26.94 -5.48
C LEU A 248 -12.48 -25.71 -4.53
N LYS A 249 -12.66 -25.86 -3.20
CA LYS A 249 -12.61 -24.72 -2.26
C LYS A 249 -11.22 -24.40 -1.67
N ILE A 250 -10.25 -25.31 -1.79
CA ILE A 250 -8.91 -25.16 -1.15
C ILE A 250 -7.92 -24.38 -2.05
N ALA A 251 -8.10 -24.41 -3.37
CA ALA A 251 -7.19 -23.79 -4.33
C ALA A 251 -7.08 -22.26 -4.16
N GLY A 252 -8.21 -21.57 -3.91
CA GLY A 252 -8.23 -20.12 -3.70
C GLY A 252 -7.53 -19.65 -2.42
N ILE A 253 -7.49 -20.49 -1.37
CA ILE A 253 -6.81 -20.17 -0.11
C ILE A 253 -5.29 -20.24 -0.29
N VAL A 254 -4.81 -21.25 -1.03
CA VAL A 254 -3.38 -21.48 -1.26
C VAL A 254 -2.80 -20.43 -2.22
N ALA A 255 -3.54 -20.09 -3.29
CA ALA A 255 -3.11 -19.05 -4.23
C ALA A 255 -2.99 -17.67 -3.57
N GLY A 256 -3.96 -17.30 -2.72
CA GLY A 256 -3.91 -16.05 -1.95
C GLY A 256 -2.75 -16.01 -0.96
N ALA A 257 -2.52 -17.10 -0.22
CA ALA A 257 -1.42 -17.18 0.75
C ALA A 257 -0.03 -17.11 0.08
N ALA A 258 0.16 -17.80 -1.07
CA ALA A 258 1.42 -17.78 -1.80
C ALA A 258 1.74 -16.40 -2.40
N ALA A 259 0.73 -15.72 -2.96
CA ALA A 259 0.87 -14.35 -3.44
C ALA A 259 1.19 -13.36 -2.31
N GLY A 260 0.56 -13.54 -1.14
CA GLY A 260 0.84 -12.77 0.06
C GLY A 260 2.28 -12.93 0.54
N VAL A 261 2.78 -14.16 0.64
CA VAL A 261 4.18 -14.43 1.00
C VAL A 261 5.15 -13.77 0.01
N ALA A 262 4.90 -13.87 -1.29
CA ALA A 262 5.77 -13.27 -2.29
C ALA A 262 5.82 -11.74 -2.19
N ALA A 263 4.68 -11.08 -2.00
CA ALA A 263 4.61 -9.63 -1.84
C ALA A 263 5.30 -9.16 -0.56
N VAL A 264 5.07 -9.85 0.56
CA VAL A 264 5.69 -9.51 1.86
C VAL A 264 7.20 -9.78 1.84
N ALA A 265 7.64 -10.89 1.22
CA ALA A 265 9.06 -11.19 1.05
C ALA A 265 9.77 -10.16 0.16
N ALA A 266 9.10 -9.65 -0.90
CA ALA A 266 9.63 -8.56 -1.70
C ALA A 266 9.80 -7.28 -0.86
N GLY A 267 8.82 -6.93 -0.03
CA GLY A 267 8.93 -5.81 0.91
C GLY A 267 10.10 -5.96 1.89
N ALA A 268 10.29 -7.16 2.43
CA ALA A 268 11.41 -7.47 3.32
C ALA A 268 12.76 -7.35 2.59
N ALA A 269 12.84 -7.81 1.34
CA ALA A 269 14.07 -7.75 0.53
C ALA A 269 14.47 -6.30 0.20
N VAL A 270 13.49 -5.45 -0.13
CA VAL A 270 13.68 -4.00 -0.36
C VAL A 270 14.31 -3.34 0.86
N LEU A 271 13.80 -3.63 2.07
CA LEU A 271 14.32 -3.05 3.32
C LEU A 271 15.67 -3.66 3.75
N LYS A 272 15.87 -4.99 3.59
CA LYS A 272 17.12 -5.68 3.93
C LYS A 272 18.32 -5.25 3.09
N LYS A 273 18.15 -5.07 1.78
CA LYS A 273 19.24 -4.56 0.90
C LYS A 273 19.81 -3.24 1.42
N LYS A 274 18.99 -2.43 2.11
CA LYS A 274 19.36 -1.11 2.61
C LYS A 274 20.05 -1.14 3.97
N LYS A 275 19.71 -2.09 4.86
CA LYS A 275 20.45 -2.32 6.12
C LYS A 275 21.91 -2.73 5.85
N GLY A 276 22.16 -3.47 4.76
CA GLY A 276 23.50 -3.82 4.28
C GLY A 276 24.31 -2.63 3.74
N LYS A 277 23.66 -1.60 3.18
CA LYS A 277 24.32 -0.37 2.68
C LYS A 277 24.79 0.55 3.82
N LYS A 278 24.21 0.46 5.03
CA LYS A 278 24.59 1.23 6.24
C LYS A 278 25.79 0.65 7.02
N ARG A 279 26.29 -0.55 6.67
CA ARG A 279 27.35 -1.26 7.40
C ARG A 279 28.72 -1.29 6.70
N LYS A 280 28.97 -0.41 5.73
CA LYS A 280 30.27 -0.25 5.07
C LYS A 280 30.79 1.16 5.26
#